data_AF-A0A7S0F443-F1
#
_entry.id   AF-A0A7S0F443-F1
#
_cell.length_a   1.000
_cell.length_b   1.000
_cell.length_c   1.000
_cell.angle_alpha   90.00
_cell.angle_beta   90.00
_cell.angle_gamma   90.00
#
_symmetry.space_group_name_H-M   'P 1'
#
loop_
_entity.id
_entity.type
_entity.pdbx_description
1 polymer ?
#
loop_
_entity_poly.entity_id
_entity_poly.type
_entity_poly.pdbx_seq_one_letter_code
_entity_poly.pdbx_strand_id
1 'polypeptide(L)'
;TTSGFANFDNLTIDRACPYYSLDFIVKIGKQLTYIESSIFQVLSSSPKTLVVSPVPSVSDYLSPACSSDCPSTTVIAGFYFSLSAYLLDEYNNTCVQEEGILSVEAHLGSSLCEGGAYDFRQGFALPFLRLCKAANSSKLRYSVRHLLLESFSQPFQVVPSTLSRMELLDQVMDPQYAGSEIRPTPTLLLMDGFGNLISDPLVVFVSLIFFPQSLFVASNETNAADMPGNEYPRRSSQGRVEFPGLYTTRATAYNMLQFVCEGLTLTSSPIVVLPANIERPADGKLEVTRPPSKAIENKKFVVQPRISVFDKYGNLARMYKGEIAVSIVGEFNMTASLQGNKVQAVIDGVVAFSNLLITKAGLFSLMFTSAEGMTVAVHDFQVKGSLRSLKVLQEPAADADLGLLMPFPVLGLYGSDLLPLDDYRESVSVKVGVNIFEEDLELDCTLSGCAMTLRYRNFYSPLDKLESAFVDIDILGADFTYDGNIDRFEINGIDFVQQLTSLESRRVCLPRKIVDCFSYFSCVHELNVTELAKENYLFIDIHVSITSPSPCEIPLKIRSSLYGSYRL
;
A
#
# COMPACT_ATOMS: atom_id res chain seq x y z
N THR A 1 79.03 -59.99 62.29
CA THR A 1 79.14 -61.34 61.69
C THR A 1 80.46 -61.94 62.12
N THR A 2 80.57 -63.27 62.27
CA THR A 2 81.76 -63.96 62.81
C THR A 2 83.01 -63.85 61.92
N SER A 3 82.86 -63.40 60.68
CA SER A 3 83.96 -63.19 59.72
C SER A 3 84.29 -61.71 59.46
N GLY A 4 83.60 -60.76 60.08
CA GLY A 4 83.79 -59.32 59.82
C GLY A 4 83.17 -58.81 58.51
N PHE A 5 82.66 -59.69 57.64
CA PHE A 5 81.95 -59.33 56.41
C PHE A 5 80.43 -59.41 56.59
N ALA A 6 79.70 -58.41 56.10
CA ALA A 6 78.25 -58.46 55.94
C ALA A 6 77.96 -58.46 54.45
N ASN A 7 77.39 -59.56 53.95
CA ASN A 7 76.97 -59.67 52.55
C ASN A 7 75.46 -59.39 52.48
N PHE A 8 75.06 -58.51 51.57
CA PHE A 8 73.66 -58.18 51.32
C PHE A 8 73.29 -58.75 49.96
N ASP A 9 72.83 -59.99 49.94
CA ASP A 9 72.35 -60.65 48.73
C ASP A 9 70.86 -60.30 48.50
N ASN A 10 70.46 -60.17 47.24
CA ASN A 10 69.08 -59.86 46.82
C ASN A 10 68.53 -58.49 47.29
N LEU A 11 69.37 -57.46 47.38
CA LEU A 11 68.86 -56.09 47.47
C LEU A 11 68.13 -55.72 46.18
N THR A 12 66.82 -55.54 46.26
CA THR A 12 65.98 -55.08 45.15
C THR A 12 65.59 -53.63 45.36
N ILE A 13 65.84 -52.80 44.34
CA ILE A 13 65.32 -51.44 44.27
C ILE A 13 64.19 -51.48 43.26
N ASP A 14 62.99 -51.26 43.75
CA ASP A 14 61.74 -51.35 43.00
C ASP A 14 61.33 -50.03 42.35
N ARG A 15 62.17 -48.99 42.44
CA ARG A 15 61.91 -47.68 41.85
C ARG A 15 63.09 -47.18 41.00
N ALA A 16 62.81 -46.70 39.80
CA ALA A 16 63.80 -45.99 39.00
C ALA A 16 63.93 -44.55 39.52
N CYS A 17 65.14 -44.14 39.90
CA CYS A 17 65.46 -42.78 40.31
C CYS A 17 66.83 -42.39 39.73
N PRO A 18 67.06 -41.09 39.47
CA PRO A 18 68.30 -40.65 38.84
C PRO A 18 69.52 -40.94 39.74
N TYR A 19 69.33 -41.01 41.07
CA TYR A 19 70.39 -41.30 42.04
C TYR A 19 69.83 -42.01 43.28
N TYR A 20 70.47 -43.10 43.69
CA TYR A 20 70.31 -43.73 45.01
C TYR A 20 71.58 -43.54 45.82
N SER A 21 71.44 -43.27 47.12
CA SER A 21 72.51 -43.40 48.11
C SER A 21 72.23 -44.63 48.94
N LEU A 22 73.14 -45.61 48.93
CA LEU A 22 73.14 -46.69 49.90
C LEU A 22 74.04 -46.27 51.06
N ASP A 23 73.43 -45.99 52.21
CA ASP A 23 74.16 -45.67 53.43
C ASP A 23 74.17 -46.89 54.34
N PHE A 24 75.35 -47.35 54.72
CA PHE A 24 75.49 -48.49 55.62
C PHE A 24 75.75 -47.99 57.05
N ILE A 25 74.84 -48.30 57.97
CA ILE A 25 74.99 -47.97 59.39
C ILE A 25 75.37 -49.23 60.15
N VAL A 26 76.51 -49.18 60.84
CA VAL A 26 76.98 -50.29 61.67
C VAL A 26 76.90 -49.88 63.14
N LYS A 27 76.25 -50.71 63.95
CA LYS A 27 76.21 -50.57 65.41
C LYS A 27 77.31 -51.41 66.04
N ILE A 28 78.26 -50.77 66.72
CA ILE A 28 79.32 -51.43 67.48
C ILE A 28 79.13 -51.08 68.96
N GLY A 29 78.68 -52.05 69.76
CA GLY A 29 78.29 -51.80 71.15
C GLY A 29 77.09 -50.85 71.26
N LYS A 30 77.27 -49.70 71.94
CA LYS A 30 76.23 -48.65 72.09
C LYS A 30 76.33 -47.52 71.04
N GLN A 31 77.39 -47.46 70.24
CA GLN A 31 77.57 -46.41 69.22
C GLN A 31 77.09 -46.87 67.83
N LEU A 32 76.48 -45.94 67.09
CA LEU A 32 76.16 -46.08 65.66
C LEU A 32 77.23 -45.32 64.86
N THR A 33 77.82 -45.99 63.86
CA THR A 33 78.82 -45.40 62.94
C THR A 33 78.32 -45.54 61.51
N TYR A 34 78.44 -44.49 60.71
CA TYR A 34 78.06 -44.45 59.30
C TYR A 34 79.28 -44.80 58.42
N ILE A 35 79.10 -45.68 57.44
CA ILE A 35 80.12 -46.10 56.48
C ILE A 35 79.68 -45.65 55.08
N GLU A 36 80.65 -45.16 54.30
CA GLU A 36 80.59 -44.62 52.93
C GLU A 36 79.25 -44.72 52.19
N SER A 37 78.78 -43.58 51.69
CA SER A 37 77.69 -43.51 50.72
C SER A 37 78.21 -43.76 49.31
N SER A 38 77.62 -44.73 48.63
CA SER A 38 77.79 -44.89 47.18
C SER A 38 76.58 -44.33 46.48
N ILE A 39 76.81 -43.37 45.58
CA ILE A 39 75.79 -42.88 44.66
C ILE A 39 75.83 -43.74 43.41
N PHE A 40 74.71 -44.39 43.08
CA PHE A 40 74.57 -45.15 41.84
C PHE A 40 73.21 -44.88 41.20
N GLN A 41 73.17 -45.04 39.89
CA GLN A 41 71.96 -44.87 39.10
C GLN A 41 71.31 -46.24 38.87
N VAL A 42 70.02 -46.34 39.17
CA VAL A 42 69.21 -47.51 38.83
C VAL A 42 68.41 -47.14 37.59
N LEU A 43 68.79 -47.73 36.45
CA LEU A 43 68.09 -47.51 35.19
C LEU A 43 66.78 -48.30 35.19
N SER A 44 65.71 -47.70 34.65
CA SER A 44 64.43 -48.40 34.46
C SER A 44 64.59 -49.66 33.60
N SER A 45 63.97 -50.77 33.98
CA SER A 45 64.05 -52.04 33.26
C SER A 45 63.21 -52.05 31.96
N SER A 46 63.42 -53.06 31.12
CA SER A 46 62.59 -53.35 29.93
C SER A 46 61.70 -54.57 30.25
N PRO A 47 60.44 -54.62 29.80
CA PRO A 47 59.79 -53.75 28.82
C PRO A 47 59.25 -52.42 29.37
N LYS A 48 59.25 -51.39 28.53
CA LYS A 48 58.63 -50.09 28.80
C LYS A 48 57.17 -50.08 28.32
N THR A 49 56.31 -49.34 29.01
CA THR A 49 54.91 -49.14 28.64
C THR A 49 54.58 -47.66 28.57
N LEU A 50 53.74 -47.26 27.61
CA LEU A 50 53.22 -45.90 27.50
C LEU A 50 51.85 -45.83 28.15
N VAL A 51 51.72 -45.06 29.22
CA VAL A 51 50.48 -44.89 29.98
C VAL A 51 50.01 -43.45 29.88
N VAL A 52 48.74 -43.26 29.52
CA VAL A 52 48.10 -41.95 29.42
C VAL A 52 47.08 -41.82 30.53
N SER A 53 47.01 -40.65 31.16
CA SER A 53 46.04 -40.38 32.21
C SER A 53 44.59 -40.60 31.71
N PRO A 54 43.70 -41.11 32.56
CA PRO A 54 42.35 -41.49 32.16
C PRO A 54 41.41 -40.29 31.94
N VAL A 55 41.71 -39.14 32.52
CA VAL A 55 40.81 -37.98 32.59
C VAL A 55 41.55 -36.74 32.09
N PRO A 56 40.95 -35.93 31.20
CA PRO A 56 41.51 -34.64 30.80
C PRO A 56 41.69 -33.75 32.03
N SER A 57 42.91 -33.24 32.25
CA SER A 57 43.07 -32.10 33.15
C SER A 57 42.74 -30.84 32.36
N VAL A 58 41.57 -30.28 32.61
CA VAL A 58 41.24 -28.93 32.14
C VAL A 58 42.09 -27.98 33.00
N SER A 59 43.15 -27.42 32.42
CA SER A 59 43.93 -26.39 33.10
C SER A 59 43.11 -25.10 33.14
N ASP A 60 43.01 -24.50 34.33
CA ASP A 60 42.26 -23.28 34.68
C ASP A 60 42.72 -22.00 33.95
N TYR A 61 42.74 -21.99 32.63
CA TYR A 61 42.87 -20.76 31.85
C TYR A 61 41.61 -20.56 31.01
N LEU A 62 40.64 -19.90 31.66
CA LEU A 62 39.55 -19.12 31.06
C LEU A 62 38.50 -19.91 30.27
N SER A 63 37.70 -20.74 30.95
CA SER A 63 36.35 -21.09 30.48
C SER A 63 35.30 -20.39 31.37
N PRO A 64 34.59 -19.37 30.86
CA PRO A 64 33.48 -18.74 31.60
C PRO A 64 32.20 -19.58 31.59
N ALA A 65 32.14 -20.69 30.83
CA ALA A 65 30.89 -21.36 30.48
C ALA A 65 30.64 -22.70 31.20
N CYS A 66 31.61 -23.24 31.93
CA CYS A 66 31.38 -24.45 32.73
C CYS A 66 30.78 -24.08 34.09
N SER A 67 29.46 -24.12 34.20
CA SER A 67 28.80 -24.30 35.50
C SER A 67 29.15 -25.68 36.08
N SER A 68 28.90 -25.84 37.38
CA SER A 68 29.32 -26.94 38.27
C SER A 68 28.92 -28.39 37.89
N ASP A 69 28.39 -28.63 36.69
CA ASP A 69 27.81 -29.91 36.26
C ASP A 69 28.53 -30.59 35.09
N CYS A 70 29.69 -30.11 34.65
CA CYS A 70 30.46 -30.83 33.63
C CYS A 70 31.06 -32.13 34.23
N PRO A 71 30.73 -33.33 33.71
CA PRO A 71 31.43 -34.54 34.12
C PRO A 71 32.92 -34.37 33.78
N SER A 72 33.79 -34.97 34.60
CA SER A 72 35.25 -34.85 34.46
C SER A 72 35.82 -35.33 33.12
N THR A 73 34.98 -35.86 32.22
CA THR A 73 35.32 -36.41 30.91
C THR A 73 34.84 -35.56 29.72
N THR A 74 34.52 -34.28 29.91
CA THR A 74 34.08 -33.39 28.81
C THR A 74 35.13 -32.33 28.47
N VAL A 75 35.39 -32.16 27.17
CA VAL A 75 36.24 -31.11 26.60
C VAL A 75 35.40 -30.19 25.72
N ILE A 76 35.59 -28.87 25.81
CA ILE A 76 34.91 -27.91 24.91
C ILE A 76 35.75 -27.73 23.65
N ALA A 77 35.10 -27.81 22.47
CA ALA A 77 35.73 -27.55 21.20
C ALA A 77 36.39 -26.16 21.19
N GLY A 78 37.64 -26.12 20.74
CA GLY A 78 38.43 -24.89 20.71
C GLY A 78 39.05 -24.47 22.04
N PHE A 79 38.89 -25.22 23.13
CA PHE A 79 39.60 -24.98 24.38
C PHE A 79 40.82 -25.88 24.50
N TYR A 80 41.84 -25.39 25.19
CA TYR A 80 43.03 -26.17 25.48
C TYR A 80 42.79 -27.12 26.65
N PHE A 81 43.34 -28.32 26.56
CA PHE A 81 43.37 -29.30 27.64
C PHE A 81 44.66 -30.12 27.55
N SER A 82 44.95 -30.88 28.60
CA SER A 82 46.10 -31.78 28.61
C SER A 82 45.75 -33.15 29.16
N LEU A 83 46.49 -34.16 28.71
CA LEU A 83 46.48 -35.52 29.25
C LEU A 83 47.93 -35.93 29.46
N SER A 84 48.31 -36.15 30.72
CA SER A 84 49.66 -36.58 31.06
C SER A 84 49.98 -37.94 30.44
N ALA A 85 51.17 -38.06 29.86
CA ALA A 85 51.71 -39.31 29.33
C ALA A 85 52.98 -39.68 30.09
N TYR A 86 53.08 -40.93 30.52
CA TYR A 86 54.19 -41.49 31.26
C TYR A 86 54.76 -42.70 30.53
N LEU A 87 56.08 -42.79 30.45
CA LEU A 87 56.79 -44.02 30.16
C LEU A 87 57.07 -44.72 31.47
N LEU A 88 56.48 -45.90 31.65
CA LEU A 88 56.60 -46.70 32.86
C LEU A 88 57.38 -47.99 32.60
N ASP A 89 58.17 -48.44 33.56
CA ASP A 89 58.76 -49.78 33.56
C ASP A 89 57.76 -50.86 34.01
N GLU A 90 58.21 -52.10 34.09
CA GLU A 90 57.40 -53.25 34.54
C GLU A 90 56.92 -53.14 36.00
N TYR A 91 57.53 -52.25 36.79
CA TYR A 91 57.20 -51.98 38.19
C TYR A 91 56.38 -50.69 38.36
N ASN A 92 55.90 -50.10 37.26
CA ASN A 92 55.07 -48.90 37.22
C ASN A 92 55.81 -47.62 37.68
N ASN A 93 57.14 -47.58 37.53
CA ASN A 93 57.94 -46.38 37.78
C ASN A 93 58.16 -45.56 36.52
N THR A 94 58.15 -44.23 36.64
CA THR A 94 58.49 -43.35 35.53
C THR A 94 59.94 -43.53 35.10
N CYS A 95 60.16 -43.78 33.81
CA CYS A 95 61.47 -43.93 33.21
C CYS A 95 62.18 -42.57 33.06
N VAL A 96 62.68 -42.01 34.16
CA VAL A 96 63.26 -40.64 34.26
C VAL A 96 64.49 -40.36 33.40
N GLN A 97 65.06 -41.37 32.77
CA GLN A 97 66.20 -41.25 31.84
C GLN A 97 65.76 -41.13 30.38
N GLU A 98 64.47 -41.36 30.09
CA GLU A 98 63.96 -41.38 28.73
C GLU A 98 63.61 -39.97 28.28
N GLU A 99 64.14 -39.59 27.13
CA GLU A 99 63.80 -38.37 26.41
C GLU A 99 63.44 -38.72 24.96
N GLY A 100 62.57 -37.92 24.36
CA GLY A 100 62.22 -38.09 22.96
C GLY A 100 60.90 -37.43 22.60
N ILE A 101 60.36 -37.83 21.45
CA ILE A 101 59.16 -37.24 20.88
C ILE A 101 57.97 -38.16 21.10
N LEU A 102 56.94 -37.64 21.76
CA LEU A 102 55.58 -38.16 21.84
C LEU A 102 54.76 -37.58 20.70
N SER A 103 54.16 -38.42 19.86
CA SER A 103 53.20 -37.98 18.84
C SER A 103 51.78 -38.23 19.32
N VAL A 104 50.93 -37.20 19.27
CA VAL A 104 49.51 -37.25 19.65
C VAL A 104 48.65 -36.97 18.43
N GLU A 105 47.74 -37.89 18.13
CA GLU A 105 46.84 -37.80 16.99
C GLU A 105 45.39 -38.11 17.40
N ALA A 106 44.43 -37.54 16.68
CA ALA A 106 43.03 -37.91 16.83
C ALA A 106 42.81 -39.32 16.26
N HIS A 107 42.22 -40.21 17.06
CA HIS A 107 41.97 -41.59 16.66
C HIS A 107 40.51 -41.86 16.29
N LEU A 108 39.57 -41.27 17.04
CA LEU A 108 38.13 -41.45 16.80
C LEU A 108 37.35 -40.18 17.16
N GLY A 109 36.28 -39.89 16.41
CA GLY A 109 35.25 -38.90 16.73
C GLY A 109 35.62 -37.45 16.38
N SER A 110 36.69 -36.95 17.00
CA SER A 110 37.13 -35.55 16.89
C SER A 110 38.31 -35.37 15.94
N SER A 111 38.73 -34.12 15.75
CA SER A 111 39.93 -33.72 15.01
C SER A 111 40.72 -32.68 15.81
N LEU A 112 42.05 -32.80 15.78
CA LEU A 112 42.93 -31.82 16.41
C LEU A 112 42.92 -30.52 15.58
N CYS A 113 42.62 -29.40 16.22
CA CYS A 113 43.00 -28.08 15.70
C CYS A 113 44.50 -27.88 15.86
N GLU A 114 45.00 -28.34 17.01
CA GLU A 114 46.35 -28.09 17.48
C GLU A 114 46.77 -29.30 18.31
N GLY A 115 47.88 -29.88 17.90
CA GLY A 115 48.34 -31.21 18.31
C GLY A 115 49.49 -31.65 17.41
N GLY A 116 50.20 -32.69 17.83
CA GLY A 116 51.31 -33.24 17.06
C GLY A 116 52.41 -33.80 17.94
N ALA A 117 53.63 -33.29 17.74
CA ALA A 117 54.83 -33.77 18.42
C ALA A 117 55.13 -32.94 19.68
N TYR A 118 55.35 -33.64 20.79
CA TYR A 118 55.72 -33.06 22.07
C TYR A 118 56.95 -33.77 22.63
N ASP A 119 57.86 -33.02 23.23
CA ASP A 119 58.97 -33.62 23.94
C ASP A 119 58.47 -34.24 25.24
N PHE A 120 58.79 -35.52 25.49
CA PHE A 120 58.79 -36.04 26.84
C PHE A 120 60.18 -35.89 27.44
N ARG A 121 60.23 -35.40 28.68
CA ARG A 121 61.45 -35.28 29.47
C ARG A 121 61.28 -36.09 30.73
N GLN A 122 62.32 -36.82 31.11
CA GLN A 122 62.29 -37.69 32.27
C GLN A 122 61.10 -38.68 32.25
N GLY A 123 60.82 -39.26 31.08
CA GLY A 123 59.72 -40.21 30.90
C GLY A 123 58.32 -39.60 31.07
N PHE A 124 58.18 -38.28 31.08
CA PHE A 124 56.91 -37.56 31.24
C PHE A 124 56.68 -36.52 30.13
N ALA A 125 55.46 -36.44 29.62
CA ALA A 125 54.99 -35.37 28.75
C ALA A 125 53.61 -34.85 29.18
N LEU A 126 53.43 -33.55 29.02
CA LEU A 126 52.15 -32.86 29.21
C LEU A 126 51.78 -32.09 27.94
N PRO A 127 51.22 -32.76 26.93
CA PRO A 127 50.86 -32.13 25.67
C PRO A 127 49.72 -31.12 25.86
N PHE A 128 49.87 -29.96 25.24
CA PHE A 128 48.84 -28.92 25.17
C PHE A 128 48.02 -29.13 23.90
N LEU A 129 46.81 -29.64 24.06
CA LEU A 129 45.98 -30.15 22.96
C LEU A 129 44.75 -29.27 22.77
N ARG A 130 44.27 -29.19 21.52
CA ARG A 130 43.03 -28.48 21.17
C ARG A 130 42.26 -29.27 20.12
N LEU A 131 40.98 -29.55 20.41
CA LEU A 131 40.09 -30.28 19.51
C LEU A 131 39.05 -29.35 18.88
N CYS A 132 38.79 -29.53 17.58
CA CYS A 132 37.91 -28.64 16.81
C CYS A 132 36.53 -29.24 16.56
N LYS A 133 36.41 -30.57 16.54
CA LYS A 133 35.18 -31.25 16.15
C LYS A 133 34.49 -31.86 17.37
N ALA A 134 33.25 -31.48 17.60
CA ALA A 134 32.42 -32.06 18.65
C ALA A 134 32.07 -33.51 18.30
N ALA A 135 32.08 -34.37 19.32
CA ALA A 135 31.72 -35.78 19.20
C ALA A 135 31.36 -36.36 20.57
N ASN A 136 30.33 -37.22 20.59
CA ASN A 136 29.87 -37.89 21.81
C ASN A 136 30.91 -38.87 22.39
N SER A 137 31.85 -39.34 21.56
CA SER A 137 32.96 -40.18 22.00
C SER A 137 34.19 -39.90 21.15
N SER A 138 35.22 -39.37 21.78
CA SER A 138 36.52 -39.07 21.18
C SER A 138 37.61 -39.89 21.84
N LYS A 139 38.58 -40.32 21.04
CA LYS A 139 39.80 -40.99 21.53
C LYS A 139 41.03 -40.39 20.87
N LEU A 140 42.10 -40.27 21.64
CA LEU A 140 43.40 -39.84 21.17
C LEU A 140 44.37 -41.04 21.17
N ARG A 141 45.23 -41.09 20.15
CA ARG A 141 46.33 -42.04 20.05
C ARG A 141 47.62 -41.33 20.41
N TYR A 142 48.38 -41.95 21.30
CA TYR A 142 49.70 -41.52 21.73
C TYR A 142 50.71 -42.54 21.22
N SER A 143 51.81 -42.08 20.62
CA SER A 143 52.85 -42.98 20.13
C SER A 143 54.25 -42.44 20.36
N VAL A 144 55.17 -43.35 20.64
CA VAL A 144 56.61 -43.07 20.75
C VAL A 144 57.33 -43.92 19.73
N ARG A 145 57.63 -43.33 18.57
CA ARG A 145 58.06 -44.06 17.37
C ARG A 145 59.35 -44.85 17.56
N HIS A 146 60.33 -44.30 18.26
CA HIS A 146 61.63 -44.94 18.46
C HIS A 146 61.58 -46.13 19.44
N LEU A 147 60.56 -46.19 20.29
CA LEU A 147 60.32 -47.32 21.21
C LEU A 147 59.23 -48.27 20.68
N LEU A 148 58.61 -47.97 19.55
CA LEU A 148 57.47 -48.71 18.99
C LEU A 148 56.31 -48.87 20.00
N LEU A 149 56.12 -47.89 20.87
CA LEU A 149 55.05 -47.88 21.87
C LEU A 149 53.85 -47.08 21.39
N GLU A 150 52.66 -47.57 21.72
CA GLU A 150 51.41 -46.85 21.52
C GLU A 150 50.48 -47.00 22.73
N SER A 151 49.63 -46.01 22.91
CA SER A 151 48.62 -45.98 23.96
C SER A 151 47.42 -45.15 23.51
N PHE A 152 46.27 -45.39 24.10
CA PHE A 152 45.03 -44.68 23.77
C PHE A 152 44.47 -44.03 25.03
N SER A 153 43.92 -42.83 24.87
CA SER A 153 43.11 -42.25 25.94
C SER A 153 41.87 -43.08 26.21
N GLN A 154 41.31 -42.95 27.41
CA GLN A 154 39.91 -43.32 27.62
C GLN A 154 38.99 -42.49 26.70
N PRO A 155 37.81 -43.01 26.33
CA PRO A 155 36.85 -42.21 25.56
C PRO A 155 36.34 -41.05 26.40
N PHE A 156 36.29 -39.86 25.79
CA PHE A 156 35.78 -38.64 26.42
C PHE A 156 34.88 -37.87 25.45
N GLN A 157 34.00 -37.02 25.97
CA GLN A 157 33.09 -36.23 25.14
C GLN A 157 33.75 -34.92 24.71
N VAL A 158 33.55 -34.52 23.46
CA VAL A 158 33.86 -33.17 23.00
C VAL A 158 32.55 -32.46 22.70
N VAL A 159 32.25 -31.41 23.45
CA VAL A 159 31.05 -30.57 23.25
C VAL A 159 31.37 -29.36 22.39
N PRO A 160 30.40 -28.83 21.64
CA PRO A 160 30.55 -27.56 20.92
C PRO A 160 30.93 -26.41 21.85
N SER A 161 31.58 -25.40 21.29
CA SER A 161 31.82 -24.13 21.96
C SER A 161 30.56 -23.25 22.02
N THR A 162 30.70 -22.00 22.46
CA THR A 162 29.61 -21.02 22.45
C THR A 162 29.11 -20.75 21.02
N LEU A 163 27.82 -20.43 20.89
CA LEU A 163 27.22 -20.00 19.63
C LEU A 163 28.02 -18.84 19.02
N SER A 164 28.39 -18.97 17.74
CA SER A 164 29.06 -17.90 17.00
C SER A 164 28.58 -17.74 15.56
N ARG A 165 27.75 -18.67 15.09
CA ARG A 165 27.22 -18.66 13.72
C ARG A 165 25.82 -19.25 13.68
N MET A 166 24.93 -18.57 12.96
CA MET A 166 23.63 -19.11 12.55
C MET A 166 23.62 -19.25 11.03
N GLU A 167 23.00 -20.31 10.53
CA GLU A 167 22.86 -20.56 9.10
C GLU A 167 21.43 -21.00 8.77
N LEU A 168 20.84 -20.41 7.74
CA LEU A 168 19.53 -20.83 7.22
C LEU A 168 19.77 -21.95 6.19
N LEU A 169 19.24 -23.14 6.45
CA LEU A 169 19.53 -24.35 5.67
C LEU A 169 18.88 -24.30 4.28
N ASP A 170 17.62 -23.89 4.20
CA ASP A 170 16.85 -23.85 2.96
C ASP A 170 16.50 -22.41 2.60
N GLN A 171 16.68 -22.05 1.32
CA GLN A 171 16.13 -20.81 0.82
C GLN A 171 14.62 -20.94 0.67
N VAL A 172 13.90 -19.96 1.21
CA VAL A 172 12.45 -19.83 1.01
C VAL A 172 12.17 -19.71 -0.48
N MET A 173 11.18 -20.45 -0.97
CA MET A 173 10.81 -20.41 -2.39
C MET A 173 9.94 -19.18 -2.67
N ASP A 174 10.16 -18.53 -3.80
CA ASP A 174 9.33 -17.41 -4.25
C ASP A 174 8.48 -17.82 -5.48
N PRO A 175 7.26 -17.26 -5.66
CA PRO A 175 6.56 -16.39 -4.72
C PRO A 175 5.74 -17.17 -3.68
N GLN A 176 5.55 -16.55 -2.52
CA GLN A 176 4.57 -16.96 -1.50
C GLN A 176 3.28 -16.14 -1.64
N TYR A 177 2.21 -16.52 -0.93
CA TYR A 177 0.94 -15.80 -0.91
C TYR A 177 0.59 -15.36 0.51
N ALA A 178 0.00 -14.17 0.66
CA ALA A 178 -0.40 -13.66 1.96
C ALA A 178 -1.39 -14.62 2.64
N GLY A 179 -1.15 -14.92 3.92
CA GLY A 179 -1.93 -15.88 4.70
C GLY A 179 -1.61 -17.36 4.43
N SER A 180 -0.74 -17.67 3.46
CA SER A 180 -0.24 -19.03 3.23
C SER A 180 1.08 -19.26 3.97
N GLU A 181 1.30 -20.49 4.44
CA GLU A 181 2.54 -20.86 5.11
C GLU A 181 3.76 -20.67 4.19
N ILE A 182 4.81 -20.10 4.73
CA ILE A 182 6.11 -19.92 4.10
C ILE A 182 6.73 -21.31 3.87
N ARG A 183 7.06 -21.61 2.61
CA ARG A 183 7.63 -22.91 2.21
C ARG A 183 8.94 -22.77 1.43
N PRO A 184 9.92 -23.67 1.62
CA PRO A 184 9.98 -24.70 2.66
C PRO A 184 10.02 -24.09 4.08
N THR A 185 9.71 -24.91 5.08
CA THR A 185 9.74 -24.50 6.49
C THR A 185 11.13 -23.93 6.84
N PRO A 186 11.24 -22.66 7.29
CA PRO A 186 12.53 -22.08 7.63
C PRO A 186 13.22 -22.91 8.72
N THR A 187 14.44 -23.36 8.42
CA THR A 187 15.25 -24.21 9.30
C THR A 187 16.60 -23.56 9.54
N LEU A 188 16.95 -23.32 10.80
CA LEU A 188 18.25 -22.81 11.20
C LEU A 188 19.15 -23.91 11.76
N LEU A 189 20.43 -23.77 11.47
CA LEU A 189 21.53 -24.43 12.15
C LEU A 189 22.26 -23.43 13.05
N LEU A 190 22.41 -23.78 14.31
CA LEU A 190 23.12 -23.03 15.35
C LEU A 190 24.48 -23.69 15.55
N MET A 191 25.56 -22.96 15.29
CA MET A 191 26.91 -23.50 15.28
C MET A 191 27.90 -22.66 16.10
N ASP A 192 28.90 -23.34 16.64
CA ASP A 192 30.08 -22.70 17.19
C ASP A 192 31.06 -22.22 16.09
N GLY A 193 32.19 -21.64 16.50
CA GLY A 193 33.18 -21.06 15.57
C GLY A 193 33.91 -22.11 14.72
N PHE A 194 33.74 -23.39 15.03
CA PHE A 194 34.37 -24.52 14.36
C PHE A 194 33.38 -25.32 13.51
N GLY A 195 32.12 -24.87 13.41
CA GLY A 195 31.08 -25.53 12.64
C GLY A 195 30.39 -26.70 13.35
N ASN A 196 30.55 -26.82 14.67
CA ASN A 196 29.82 -27.82 15.45
C ASN A 196 28.43 -27.32 15.80
N LEU A 197 27.41 -28.17 15.64
CA LEU A 197 26.05 -27.86 16.04
C LEU A 197 25.96 -27.76 17.56
N ILE A 198 25.42 -26.64 18.07
CA ILE A 198 25.26 -26.40 19.50
C ILE A 198 24.36 -27.46 20.13
N SER A 199 24.88 -28.22 21.09
CA SER A 199 24.14 -29.31 21.73
C SER A 199 23.12 -28.80 22.74
N ASP A 200 23.43 -27.71 23.44
CA ASP A 200 22.56 -27.13 24.44
C ASP A 200 21.35 -26.42 23.80
N PRO A 201 20.16 -26.56 24.38
CA PRO A 201 18.95 -26.00 23.81
C PRO A 201 18.90 -24.47 24.02
N LEU A 202 19.03 -23.73 22.92
CA LEU A 202 18.92 -22.27 22.86
C LEU A 202 17.54 -21.85 22.35
N VAL A 203 17.11 -20.63 22.67
CA VAL A 203 15.86 -20.06 22.14
C VAL A 203 16.21 -19.09 21.02
N VAL A 204 15.54 -19.25 19.88
CA VAL A 204 15.66 -18.35 18.74
C VAL A 204 14.34 -17.64 18.54
N PHE A 205 14.40 -16.32 18.37
CA PHE A 205 13.26 -15.48 18.02
C PHE A 205 13.28 -15.22 16.52
N VAL A 206 12.11 -15.32 15.87
CA VAL A 206 11.94 -14.91 14.46
C VAL A 206 10.95 -13.75 14.35
N SER A 207 11.28 -12.76 13.52
CA SER A 207 10.45 -11.59 13.21
C SER A 207 10.56 -11.18 11.74
N LEU A 208 9.68 -10.29 11.27
CA LEU A 208 9.90 -9.56 10.01
C LEU A 208 10.56 -8.22 10.29
N ILE A 209 11.53 -7.82 9.45
CA ILE A 209 12.29 -6.58 9.66
C ILE A 209 11.41 -5.31 9.55
N PHE A 210 10.62 -5.20 8.47
CA PHE A 210 9.88 -3.95 8.19
C PHE A 210 8.44 -3.96 8.71
N PHE A 211 7.83 -5.14 8.84
CA PHE A 211 6.42 -5.31 9.22
C PHE A 211 6.27 -6.45 10.23
N PRO A 212 6.88 -6.35 11.43
CA PRO A 212 6.90 -7.46 12.39
C PRO A 212 5.49 -7.90 12.82
N GLN A 213 4.54 -6.98 12.86
CA GLN A 213 3.12 -7.24 13.18
C GLN A 213 2.37 -8.03 12.09
N SER A 214 3.00 -8.28 10.95
CA SER A 214 2.40 -9.02 9.84
C SER A 214 2.90 -10.45 9.75
N LEU A 215 3.74 -10.92 10.68
CA LEU A 215 4.16 -12.32 10.78
C LEU A 215 3.25 -13.05 11.79
N PHE A 216 2.87 -14.29 11.48
CA PHE A 216 1.98 -15.12 12.28
C PHE A 216 2.41 -16.59 12.22
N VAL A 217 1.85 -17.42 13.11
CA VAL A 217 2.03 -18.89 13.13
C VAL A 217 0.66 -19.55 13.07
N ALA A 218 0.49 -20.54 12.19
CA ALA A 218 -0.78 -21.29 12.08
C ALA A 218 -1.16 -21.98 13.41
N SER A 219 -2.42 -21.84 13.81
CA SER A 219 -2.97 -22.23 15.12
C SER A 219 -2.84 -23.70 15.53
N ASN A 220 -2.47 -24.59 14.59
CA ASN A 220 -2.36 -26.02 14.86
C ASN A 220 -1.08 -26.37 15.63
N GLU A 221 -0.15 -25.42 15.77
CA GLU A 221 1.16 -25.63 16.39
C GLU A 221 1.36 -24.89 17.73
N THR A 222 0.40 -24.05 18.13
CA THR A 222 0.45 -23.32 19.39
C THR A 222 -0.95 -23.22 19.99
N ASN A 223 -1.11 -23.56 21.28
CA ASN A 223 -2.33 -23.28 22.07
C ASN A 223 -2.59 -21.76 22.28
N ALA A 224 -2.01 -20.90 21.44
CA ALA A 224 -2.21 -19.47 21.41
C ALA A 224 -2.93 -19.16 20.09
N ALA A 225 -4.19 -18.74 20.20
CA ALA A 225 -4.91 -18.06 19.12
C ALA A 225 -4.02 -16.96 18.55
N ASP A 226 -3.90 -16.89 17.21
CA ASP A 226 -3.23 -15.86 16.40
C ASP A 226 -2.76 -14.65 17.23
N MET A 227 -1.63 -14.80 17.92
CA MET A 227 -1.13 -13.73 18.79
C MET A 227 -0.21 -12.90 17.90
N PRO A 228 -0.62 -11.68 17.49
CA PRO A 228 0.31 -10.72 16.92
C PRO A 228 1.30 -10.37 18.03
N GLY A 229 2.49 -10.97 17.94
CA GLY A 229 3.61 -10.72 18.80
C GLY A 229 4.81 -10.70 17.87
N ASN A 230 5.51 -9.57 17.82
CA ASN A 230 6.56 -9.26 16.85
C ASN A 230 7.68 -10.31 16.76
N GLU A 231 7.74 -11.28 17.68
CA GLU A 231 8.78 -12.28 17.80
C GLU A 231 8.17 -13.64 18.19
N TYR A 232 8.49 -14.68 17.44
CA TYR A 232 8.07 -16.06 17.74
C TYR A 232 9.25 -16.88 18.28
N PRO A 233 9.25 -17.28 19.56
CA PRO A 233 10.33 -18.08 20.13
C PRO A 233 10.19 -19.55 19.76
N ARG A 234 11.30 -20.16 19.30
CA ARG A 234 11.43 -21.61 19.13
C ARG A 234 12.72 -22.10 19.77
N ARG A 235 12.64 -23.21 20.48
CA ARG A 235 13.80 -23.84 21.15
C ARG A 235 14.51 -24.78 20.19
N SER A 236 15.84 -24.75 20.17
CA SER A 236 16.66 -25.65 19.39
C SER A 236 16.66 -27.07 19.96
N SER A 237 16.84 -28.03 19.07
CA SER A 237 17.13 -29.42 19.40
C SER A 237 18.38 -29.84 18.61
N GLN A 238 19.46 -30.19 19.32
CA GLN A 238 20.74 -30.57 18.69
C GLN A 238 21.24 -29.54 17.67
N GLY A 239 21.14 -28.26 18.02
CA GLY A 239 21.60 -27.16 17.18
C GLY A 239 20.71 -26.86 15.98
N ARG A 240 19.55 -27.51 15.85
CA ARG A 240 18.60 -27.28 14.76
C ARG A 240 17.31 -26.62 15.29
N VAL A 241 16.80 -25.63 14.57
CA VAL A 241 15.54 -24.95 14.87
C VAL A 241 14.67 -24.91 13.62
N GLU A 242 13.44 -25.39 13.71
CA GLU A 242 12.45 -25.30 12.64
C GLU A 242 11.34 -24.33 13.04
N PHE A 243 10.89 -23.52 12.09
CA PHE A 243 9.78 -22.57 12.24
C PHE A 243 8.60 -22.93 11.31
N PRO A 244 7.94 -24.07 11.53
CA PRO A 244 6.74 -24.48 10.79
C PRO A 244 5.57 -23.51 11.02
N GLY A 245 4.65 -23.49 10.07
CA GLY A 245 3.42 -22.71 10.16
C GLY A 245 3.61 -21.19 10.09
N LEU A 246 4.84 -20.67 9.89
CA LEU A 246 5.05 -19.24 9.69
C LEU A 246 4.31 -18.78 8.43
N TYR A 247 3.51 -17.73 8.55
CA TYR A 247 2.92 -17.06 7.40
C TYR A 247 2.95 -15.55 7.62
N THR A 248 2.83 -14.79 6.52
CA THR A 248 2.67 -13.34 6.62
C THR A 248 1.44 -12.86 5.89
N THR A 249 0.79 -11.83 6.42
CA THR A 249 -0.38 -11.19 5.81
C THR A 249 0.00 -10.02 4.91
N ARG A 250 1.28 -9.65 4.86
CA ARG A 250 1.76 -8.49 4.10
C ARG A 250 2.29 -8.92 2.73
N ALA A 251 1.60 -8.51 1.66
CA ALA A 251 2.08 -8.70 0.30
C ALA A 251 3.13 -7.63 -0.07
N THR A 252 4.37 -8.04 -0.30
CA THR A 252 5.48 -7.20 -0.76
C THR A 252 6.62 -8.09 -1.27
N ALA A 253 7.49 -7.53 -2.12
CA ALA A 253 8.70 -8.20 -2.60
C ALA A 253 9.87 -8.19 -1.60
N TYR A 254 9.67 -7.60 -0.41
CA TYR A 254 10.76 -7.26 0.53
C TYR A 254 10.54 -7.79 1.95
N ASN A 255 9.77 -8.86 2.12
CA ASN A 255 9.66 -9.48 3.44
C ASN A 255 10.99 -10.19 3.75
N MET A 256 11.64 -9.83 4.85
CA MET A 256 12.87 -10.47 5.31
C MET A 256 12.67 -10.94 6.74
N LEU A 257 12.97 -12.22 6.98
CA LEU A 257 12.98 -12.80 8.30
C LEU A 257 14.28 -12.40 9.01
N GLN A 258 14.16 -11.97 10.24
CA GLN A 258 15.27 -11.77 11.15
C GLN A 258 15.18 -12.84 12.23
N PHE A 259 16.30 -13.53 12.45
CA PHE A 259 16.47 -14.51 13.51
C PHE A 259 17.44 -13.96 14.54
N VAL A 260 17.06 -14.01 15.81
CA VAL A 260 17.89 -13.53 16.93
C VAL A 260 18.06 -14.64 17.96
N CYS A 261 19.31 -14.89 18.36
CA CYS A 261 19.66 -15.86 19.38
C CYS A 261 20.93 -15.40 20.11
N GLU A 262 20.89 -15.27 21.44
CA GLU A 262 22.05 -14.87 22.26
C GLU A 262 22.81 -13.62 21.73
N GLY A 263 22.07 -12.63 21.20
CA GLY A 263 22.63 -11.40 20.61
C GLY A 263 23.18 -11.53 19.19
N LEU A 264 23.29 -12.74 18.64
CA LEU A 264 23.56 -12.94 17.21
C LEU A 264 22.30 -12.71 16.40
N THR A 265 22.46 -12.09 15.22
CA THR A 265 21.38 -11.82 14.27
C THR A 265 21.71 -12.42 12.91
N LEU A 266 20.73 -13.11 12.31
CA LEU A 266 20.79 -13.58 10.92
C LEU A 266 19.56 -13.06 10.17
N THR A 267 19.75 -12.58 8.95
CA THR A 267 18.67 -12.09 8.09
C THR A 267 18.54 -12.98 6.86
N SER A 268 17.31 -13.37 6.52
CA SER A 268 17.04 -14.12 5.29
C SER A 268 17.23 -13.24 4.05
N SER A 269 17.30 -13.88 2.87
CA SER A 269 17.05 -13.15 1.63
C SER A 269 15.61 -12.62 1.60
N PRO A 270 15.30 -11.58 0.79
CA PRO A 270 13.94 -11.13 0.57
C PRO A 270 13.05 -12.26 0.07
N ILE A 271 11.85 -12.32 0.61
CA ILE A 271 10.77 -13.25 0.26
C ILE A 271 9.71 -12.43 -0.45
N VAL A 272 9.36 -12.84 -1.66
CA VAL A 272 8.29 -12.22 -2.45
C VAL A 272 6.96 -12.81 -2.03
N VAL A 273 6.11 -11.98 -1.42
CA VAL A 273 4.75 -12.35 -1.02
C VAL A 273 3.75 -11.60 -1.88
N LEU A 274 2.92 -12.36 -2.59
CA LEU A 274 1.80 -11.84 -3.38
C LEU A 274 0.54 -11.70 -2.50
N PRO A 275 -0.43 -10.85 -2.90
CA PRO A 275 -1.75 -10.79 -2.25
C PRO A 275 -2.41 -12.17 -2.21
N ALA A 276 -3.25 -12.41 -1.22
CA ALA A 276 -3.96 -13.68 -1.10
C ALA A 276 -4.90 -13.92 -2.29
N ASN A 277 -5.09 -15.18 -2.66
CA ASN A 277 -6.03 -15.56 -3.71
C ASN A 277 -7.47 -15.28 -3.24
N ILE A 278 -8.29 -14.72 -4.15
CA ILE A 278 -9.69 -14.42 -3.91
C ILE A 278 -10.53 -15.45 -4.66
N GLU A 279 -11.05 -16.44 -3.96
CA GLU A 279 -11.92 -17.49 -4.53
C GLU A 279 -13.35 -17.40 -4.01
N ARG A 280 -13.56 -16.68 -2.90
CA ARG A 280 -14.83 -16.54 -2.20
C ARG A 280 -15.02 -15.10 -1.74
N PRO A 281 -16.26 -14.66 -1.44
CA PRO A 281 -16.49 -13.28 -1.05
C PRO A 281 -15.77 -12.87 0.24
N ALA A 282 -15.53 -13.81 1.15
CA ALA A 282 -14.80 -13.54 2.39
C ALA A 282 -13.28 -13.40 2.22
N ASP A 283 -12.73 -13.77 1.06
CA ASP A 283 -11.29 -13.70 0.80
C ASP A 283 -10.83 -12.34 0.25
N GLY A 284 -11.77 -11.43 -0.02
CA GLY A 284 -11.46 -10.09 -0.50
C GLY A 284 -12.52 -9.05 -0.13
N LYS A 285 -12.24 -7.80 -0.51
CA LYS A 285 -13.15 -6.66 -0.36
C LYS A 285 -13.02 -5.71 -1.54
N LEU A 286 -14.11 -5.02 -1.85
CA LEU A 286 -14.14 -3.93 -2.81
C LEU A 286 -14.16 -2.59 -2.07
N GLU A 287 -13.41 -1.61 -2.58
CA GLU A 287 -13.45 -0.23 -2.07
C GLU A 287 -13.64 0.76 -3.22
N VAL A 288 -14.50 1.75 -3.02
CA VAL A 288 -14.70 2.85 -3.97
C VAL A 288 -13.55 3.84 -3.82
N THR A 289 -12.60 3.82 -4.76
CA THR A 289 -11.43 4.72 -4.73
C THR A 289 -11.64 6.01 -5.51
N ARG A 290 -12.63 6.04 -6.40
CA ARG A 290 -13.14 7.27 -7.01
C ARG A 290 -14.66 7.15 -7.12
N PRO A 291 -15.45 7.84 -6.27
CA PRO A 291 -16.90 7.83 -6.42
C PRO A 291 -17.30 8.57 -7.71
N PRO A 292 -18.46 8.25 -8.30
CA PRO A 292 -19.02 9.06 -9.38
C PRO A 292 -19.39 10.45 -8.84
N SER A 293 -19.43 11.45 -9.72
CA SER A 293 -19.90 12.81 -9.39
C SER A 293 -21.02 13.23 -10.31
N LYS A 294 -21.65 14.38 -10.01
CA LYS A 294 -22.60 15.16 -10.85
C LYS A 294 -23.12 14.38 -12.08
N ALA A 295 -24.31 13.79 -11.96
CA ALA A 295 -25.00 13.16 -13.08
C ALA A 295 -26.20 13.99 -13.52
N ILE A 296 -26.40 14.06 -14.83
CA ILE A 296 -27.63 14.53 -15.45
C ILE A 296 -28.21 13.32 -16.18
N GLU A 297 -29.52 13.10 -16.08
CA GLU A 297 -30.14 11.97 -16.76
C GLU A 297 -29.80 11.95 -18.26
N ASN A 298 -29.65 10.75 -18.82
CA ASN A 298 -29.26 10.53 -20.21
C ASN A 298 -27.90 11.13 -20.63
N LYS A 299 -27.12 11.67 -19.69
CA LYS A 299 -25.73 12.11 -19.92
C LYS A 299 -24.77 11.20 -19.15
N LYS A 300 -23.61 10.91 -19.76
CA LYS A 300 -22.52 10.17 -19.11
C LYS A 300 -22.07 10.90 -17.85
N PHE A 301 -21.76 10.16 -16.80
CA PHE A 301 -21.19 10.74 -15.58
C PHE A 301 -19.90 11.49 -15.92
N VAL A 302 -19.78 12.71 -15.41
CA VAL A 302 -18.58 13.54 -15.58
C VAL A 302 -17.36 12.87 -14.96
N VAL A 303 -17.54 12.32 -13.76
CA VAL A 303 -16.58 11.46 -13.10
C VAL A 303 -17.13 10.03 -13.09
N GLN A 304 -16.40 9.13 -13.74
CA GLN A 304 -16.72 7.70 -13.74
C GLN A 304 -16.13 7.02 -12.49
N PRO A 305 -16.83 6.04 -11.92
CA PRO A 305 -16.37 5.38 -10.71
C PRO A 305 -15.13 4.52 -10.94
N ARG A 306 -14.26 4.46 -9.93
CA ARG A 306 -13.15 3.50 -9.84
C ARG A 306 -13.27 2.68 -8.57
N ILE A 307 -13.09 1.37 -8.70
CA ILE A 307 -13.17 0.40 -7.62
C ILE A 307 -11.82 -0.30 -7.51
N SER A 308 -11.31 -0.44 -6.29
CA SER A 308 -10.12 -1.24 -6.01
C SER A 308 -10.53 -2.54 -5.32
N VAL A 309 -9.83 -3.62 -5.69
CA VAL A 309 -10.01 -4.95 -5.11
C VAL A 309 -8.85 -5.18 -4.15
N PHE A 310 -9.18 -5.52 -2.91
CA PHE A 310 -8.22 -5.91 -1.89
C PHE A 310 -8.46 -7.35 -1.47
N ASP A 311 -7.42 -8.05 -1.05
CA ASP A 311 -7.58 -9.32 -0.34
C ASP A 311 -8.11 -9.08 1.09
N LYS A 312 -8.47 -10.16 1.80
CA LYS A 312 -8.96 -10.13 3.18
C LYS A 312 -7.98 -9.52 4.19
N TYR A 313 -6.71 -9.41 3.84
CA TYR A 313 -5.65 -8.82 4.66
C TYR A 313 -5.41 -7.34 4.33
N GLY A 314 -6.13 -6.77 3.35
CA GLY A 314 -6.02 -5.38 2.94
C GLY A 314 -4.90 -5.11 1.93
N ASN A 315 -4.33 -6.13 1.28
CA ASN A 315 -3.39 -5.94 0.18
C ASN A 315 -4.13 -5.70 -1.13
N LEU A 316 -3.67 -4.75 -1.96
CA LEU A 316 -4.24 -4.54 -3.29
C LEU A 316 -4.06 -5.81 -4.14
N ALA A 317 -5.15 -6.41 -4.58
CA ALA A 317 -5.18 -7.71 -5.25
C ALA A 317 -4.78 -7.62 -6.73
N ARG A 318 -3.52 -7.26 -6.99
CA ARG A 318 -2.97 -7.03 -8.34
C ARG A 318 -3.10 -8.22 -9.30
N MET A 319 -3.08 -9.43 -8.73
CA MET A 319 -3.16 -10.69 -9.47
C MET A 319 -4.59 -11.15 -9.72
N TYR A 320 -5.60 -10.50 -9.13
CA TYR A 320 -7.00 -10.84 -9.34
C TYR A 320 -7.41 -10.52 -10.79
N LYS A 321 -8.00 -11.52 -11.47
CA LYS A 321 -8.39 -11.47 -12.89
C LYS A 321 -9.90 -11.52 -13.13
N GLY A 322 -10.71 -11.26 -12.10
CA GLY A 322 -12.16 -11.23 -12.23
C GLY A 322 -12.69 -9.98 -12.92
N GLU A 323 -14.01 -9.89 -12.96
CA GLU A 323 -14.75 -8.72 -13.46
C GLU A 323 -15.62 -8.16 -12.34
N ILE A 324 -15.83 -6.84 -12.35
CA ILE A 324 -16.76 -6.16 -11.45
C ILE A 324 -17.93 -5.64 -12.29
N ALA A 325 -19.14 -6.04 -11.89
CA ALA A 325 -20.39 -5.54 -12.44
C ALA A 325 -20.92 -4.38 -11.58
N VAL A 326 -21.50 -3.36 -12.23
CA VAL A 326 -22.24 -2.29 -11.56
C VAL A 326 -23.73 -2.41 -11.89
N SER A 327 -24.53 -2.21 -10.86
CA SER A 327 -25.99 -2.15 -10.91
C SER A 327 -26.48 -0.88 -10.21
N ILE A 328 -27.72 -0.49 -10.50
CA ILE A 328 -28.40 0.62 -9.82
C ILE A 328 -29.56 0.10 -9.01
N VAL A 329 -29.78 0.73 -7.87
CA VAL A 329 -30.99 0.59 -7.07
C VAL A 329 -31.54 1.99 -6.86
N GLY A 330 -32.78 2.25 -7.27
CA GLY A 330 -33.44 3.52 -7.00
C GLY A 330 -34.05 3.53 -5.60
N GLU A 331 -33.98 4.68 -4.94
CA GLU A 331 -34.70 4.87 -3.68
C GLU A 331 -36.21 4.95 -3.93
N PHE A 332 -37.01 4.66 -2.90
CA PHE A 332 -38.48 4.72 -2.94
C PHE A 332 -39.11 3.95 -4.12
N ASN A 333 -38.53 2.80 -4.48
CA ASN A 333 -38.94 1.96 -5.61
C ASN A 333 -38.92 2.67 -6.98
N MET A 334 -38.10 3.72 -7.13
CA MET A 334 -37.90 4.35 -8.42
C MET A 334 -37.20 3.38 -9.38
N THR A 335 -37.80 3.17 -10.54
CA THR A 335 -37.20 2.42 -11.65
C THR A 335 -36.45 3.37 -12.58
N ALA A 336 -35.19 3.03 -12.86
CA ALA A 336 -34.35 3.68 -13.86
C ALA A 336 -33.46 2.63 -14.55
N SER A 337 -32.84 2.99 -15.67
CA SER A 337 -31.89 2.13 -16.38
C SER A 337 -30.47 2.68 -16.24
N LEU A 338 -29.52 1.81 -15.88
CA LEU A 338 -28.09 2.06 -15.99
C LEU A 338 -27.63 1.57 -17.36
N GLN A 339 -26.98 2.45 -18.11
CA GLN A 339 -26.41 2.14 -19.43
C GLN A 339 -24.90 2.37 -19.45
N GLY A 340 -24.25 1.99 -20.54
CA GLY A 340 -22.79 2.05 -20.71
C GLY A 340 -22.10 0.74 -20.34
N ASN A 341 -20.81 0.83 -20.00
CA ASN A 341 -19.98 -0.35 -19.72
C ASN A 341 -20.18 -0.80 -18.28
N LYS A 342 -21.21 -1.62 -18.04
CA LYS A 342 -21.61 -2.07 -16.70
C LYS A 342 -20.75 -3.18 -16.11
N VAL A 343 -19.95 -3.85 -16.93
CA VAL A 343 -19.02 -4.91 -16.50
C VAL A 343 -17.65 -4.54 -17.04
N GLN A 344 -16.64 -4.60 -16.17
CA GLN A 344 -15.28 -4.26 -16.51
C GLN A 344 -14.31 -5.23 -15.84
N ALA A 345 -13.28 -5.64 -16.57
CA ALA A 345 -12.22 -6.47 -16.06
C ALA A 345 -11.33 -5.71 -15.07
N VAL A 346 -10.83 -6.43 -14.06
CA VAL A 346 -9.87 -5.87 -13.10
C VAL A 346 -8.47 -5.89 -13.69
N ILE A 347 -7.79 -4.75 -13.65
CA ILE A 347 -6.42 -4.59 -14.11
C ILE A 347 -5.61 -4.05 -12.94
N ASP A 348 -4.59 -4.80 -12.53
CA ASP A 348 -3.71 -4.46 -11.40
C ASP A 348 -4.48 -4.15 -10.10
N GLY A 349 -5.55 -4.93 -9.83
CA GLY A 349 -6.39 -4.75 -8.65
C GLY A 349 -7.33 -3.54 -8.73
N VAL A 350 -7.47 -2.89 -9.89
CA VAL A 350 -8.34 -1.73 -10.07
C VAL A 350 -9.27 -1.91 -11.27
N VAL A 351 -10.52 -1.47 -11.09
CA VAL A 351 -11.52 -1.36 -12.15
C VAL A 351 -11.83 0.10 -12.39
N ALA A 352 -11.76 0.53 -13.65
CA ALA A 352 -12.18 1.85 -14.09
C ALA A 352 -13.41 1.73 -14.99
N PHE A 353 -14.55 2.20 -14.50
CA PHE A 353 -15.77 2.23 -15.31
C PHE A 353 -15.73 3.36 -16.33
N SER A 354 -16.50 3.21 -17.40
CA SER A 354 -16.59 4.20 -18.47
C SER A 354 -17.98 4.22 -19.09
N ASN A 355 -18.36 5.40 -19.62
CA ASN A 355 -19.62 5.62 -20.31
C ASN A 355 -20.89 5.33 -19.49
N LEU A 356 -20.78 5.20 -18.16
CA LEU A 356 -21.97 5.01 -17.31
C LEU A 356 -22.86 6.25 -17.34
N LEU A 357 -24.16 6.01 -17.48
CA LEU A 357 -25.23 7.01 -17.38
C LEU A 357 -26.49 6.37 -16.81
N ILE A 358 -27.32 7.20 -16.17
CA ILE A 358 -28.65 6.80 -15.66
C ILE A 358 -29.70 7.53 -16.48
N THR A 359 -30.75 6.83 -16.89
CA THR A 359 -31.76 7.36 -17.83
C THR A 359 -32.82 8.26 -17.21
N LYS A 360 -32.79 8.42 -15.89
CA LYS A 360 -33.84 9.13 -15.13
C LYS A 360 -33.23 9.91 -13.97
N ALA A 361 -33.74 11.10 -13.72
CA ALA A 361 -33.46 11.87 -12.53
C ALA A 361 -33.95 11.19 -11.24
N GLY A 362 -33.30 11.49 -10.12
CA GLY A 362 -33.62 10.95 -8.80
C GLY A 362 -32.39 10.59 -7.98
N LEU A 363 -32.65 9.97 -6.83
CA LEU A 363 -31.63 9.50 -5.90
C LEU A 363 -31.44 7.98 -6.07
N PHE A 364 -30.21 7.55 -6.27
CA PHE A 364 -29.86 6.17 -6.57
C PHE A 364 -28.69 5.68 -5.73
N SER A 365 -28.60 4.36 -5.53
CA SER A 365 -27.39 3.69 -5.08
C SER A 365 -26.75 2.91 -6.24
N LEU A 366 -25.44 3.06 -6.43
CA LEU A 366 -24.66 2.20 -7.33
C LEU A 366 -24.08 1.05 -6.54
N MET A 367 -24.43 -0.18 -6.89
CA MET A 367 -23.89 -1.38 -6.26
C MET A 367 -22.91 -2.07 -7.22
N PHE A 368 -21.67 -2.21 -6.76
CA PHE A 368 -20.59 -2.89 -7.46
C PHE A 368 -20.44 -4.30 -6.88
N THR A 369 -20.33 -5.30 -7.75
CA THR A 369 -20.35 -6.71 -7.37
C THR A 369 -19.30 -7.48 -8.17
N SER A 370 -18.48 -8.28 -7.49
CA SER A 370 -17.55 -9.21 -8.15
C SER A 370 -18.23 -10.53 -8.50
N ALA A 371 -17.61 -11.33 -9.38
CA ALA A 371 -18.08 -12.68 -9.70
C ALA A 371 -18.16 -13.62 -8.47
N GLU A 372 -17.25 -13.45 -7.51
CA GLU A 372 -17.21 -14.20 -6.25
C GLU A 372 -18.19 -13.64 -5.21
N GLY A 373 -18.91 -12.55 -5.49
CA GLY A 373 -19.95 -12.01 -4.61
C GLY A 373 -19.48 -10.95 -3.62
N MET A 374 -18.27 -10.40 -3.75
CA MET A 374 -17.87 -9.20 -2.99
C MET A 374 -18.72 -8.02 -3.43
N THR A 375 -19.15 -7.17 -2.51
CA THR A 375 -19.98 -5.99 -2.83
C THR A 375 -19.49 -4.71 -2.17
N VAL A 376 -19.68 -3.58 -2.86
CA VAL A 376 -19.54 -2.23 -2.29
C VAL A 376 -20.55 -1.31 -2.97
N ALA A 377 -21.09 -0.34 -2.23
CA ALA A 377 -22.08 0.58 -2.75
C ALA A 377 -21.65 2.05 -2.62
N VAL A 378 -22.07 2.86 -3.58
CA VAL A 378 -22.14 4.32 -3.44
C VAL A 378 -23.60 4.65 -3.21
N HIS A 379 -23.91 5.20 -2.03
CA HIS A 379 -25.25 5.63 -1.66
C HIS A 379 -25.50 7.09 -2.04
N ASP A 380 -26.77 7.50 -2.00
CA ASP A 380 -27.20 8.89 -2.15
C ASP A 380 -26.69 9.59 -3.44
N PHE A 381 -26.57 8.83 -4.54
CA PHE A 381 -26.10 9.37 -5.81
C PHE A 381 -27.21 10.13 -6.53
N GLN A 382 -27.18 11.45 -6.41
CA GLN A 382 -28.15 12.35 -7.04
C GLN A 382 -27.91 12.49 -8.55
N VAL A 383 -28.93 12.14 -9.34
CA VAL A 383 -29.03 12.41 -10.78
C VAL A 383 -30.02 13.55 -11.00
N LYS A 384 -29.56 14.68 -11.56
CA LYS A 384 -30.42 15.82 -11.89
C LYS A 384 -31.21 15.57 -13.17
N GLY A 385 -32.41 16.16 -13.25
CA GLY A 385 -33.18 16.25 -14.49
C GLY A 385 -32.42 16.91 -15.63
N SER A 386 -32.75 16.52 -16.86
CA SER A 386 -32.38 17.29 -18.04
C SER A 386 -33.27 18.54 -18.14
N LEU A 387 -32.78 19.64 -18.74
CA LEU A 387 -33.56 20.88 -18.86
C LEU A 387 -34.89 20.60 -19.57
N ARG A 388 -36.00 20.93 -18.90
CA ARG A 388 -37.35 20.69 -19.40
C ARG A 388 -38.17 21.96 -19.55
N SER A 389 -38.03 22.91 -18.63
CA SER A 389 -38.82 24.13 -18.64
C SER A 389 -38.08 25.32 -18.08
N LEU A 390 -38.54 26.50 -18.47
CA LEU A 390 -38.14 27.80 -17.94
C LEU A 390 -39.33 28.34 -17.15
N LYS A 391 -39.08 28.93 -15.97
CA LYS A 391 -40.12 29.61 -15.19
C LYS A 391 -39.65 31.02 -14.86
N VAL A 392 -40.51 32.01 -15.09
CA VAL A 392 -40.28 33.37 -14.60
C VAL A 392 -40.48 33.35 -13.08
N LEU A 393 -39.42 33.66 -12.34
CA LEU A 393 -39.43 33.77 -10.88
C LEU A 393 -39.63 35.21 -10.42
N GLN A 394 -39.22 36.15 -11.25
CA GLN A 394 -39.39 37.57 -11.03
C GLN A 394 -39.77 38.22 -12.36
N GLU A 395 -40.96 38.80 -12.41
CA GLU A 395 -41.36 39.66 -13.52
C GLU A 395 -40.70 41.04 -13.37
N PRO A 396 -40.41 41.72 -14.49
CA PRO A 396 -40.03 43.12 -14.43
C PRO A 396 -41.20 43.98 -13.96
N ALA A 397 -40.93 45.06 -13.22
CA ALA A 397 -41.99 45.96 -12.77
C ALA A 397 -42.68 46.68 -13.95
N ALA A 398 -43.99 46.93 -13.80
CA ALA A 398 -44.86 47.49 -14.86
C ALA A 398 -44.60 48.97 -15.19
N ASP A 399 -44.02 49.75 -14.26
CA ASP A 399 -43.74 51.17 -14.44
C ASP A 399 -42.23 51.42 -14.55
N ALA A 400 -41.69 51.28 -15.76
CA ALA A 400 -40.33 51.65 -16.08
C ALA A 400 -40.28 53.07 -16.67
N ASP A 401 -40.48 54.10 -15.84
CA ASP A 401 -40.49 55.52 -16.27
C ASP A 401 -39.11 56.02 -16.77
N LEU A 402 -38.06 55.18 -16.73
CA LEU A 402 -36.69 55.58 -17.14
C LEU A 402 -35.89 54.46 -17.84
N GLY A 403 -36.55 53.54 -18.56
CA GLY A 403 -35.86 52.62 -19.48
C GLY A 403 -34.98 51.54 -18.84
N LEU A 404 -35.09 51.32 -17.52
CA LEU A 404 -34.50 50.18 -16.83
C LEU A 404 -35.61 49.35 -16.19
N LEU A 405 -35.81 48.13 -16.71
CA LEU A 405 -36.69 47.13 -16.11
C LEU A 405 -36.06 46.67 -14.79
N MET A 406 -36.41 47.33 -13.69
CA MET A 406 -36.01 46.95 -12.35
C MET A 406 -37.24 46.53 -11.53
N PRO A 407 -37.19 45.38 -10.84
CA PRO A 407 -36.11 44.39 -10.86
C PRO A 407 -35.99 43.68 -12.23
N PHE A 408 -34.79 43.22 -12.59
CA PHE A 408 -34.57 42.47 -13.82
C PHE A 408 -35.37 41.16 -13.79
N PRO A 409 -35.83 40.64 -14.96
CA PRO A 409 -36.49 39.35 -15.00
C PRO A 409 -35.55 38.24 -14.55
N VAL A 410 -35.97 37.44 -13.58
CA VAL A 410 -35.23 36.26 -13.12
C VAL A 410 -35.91 35.02 -13.66
N LEU A 411 -35.16 34.20 -14.39
CA LEU A 411 -35.60 32.91 -14.90
C LEU A 411 -35.02 31.78 -14.08
N GLY A 412 -35.89 30.92 -13.57
CA GLY A 412 -35.52 29.62 -13.03
C GLY A 412 -35.47 28.59 -14.16
N LEU A 413 -34.36 27.87 -14.25
CA LEU A 413 -34.23 26.69 -15.11
C LEU A 413 -34.72 25.48 -14.34
N TYR A 414 -35.64 24.70 -14.90
CA TYR A 414 -36.21 23.54 -14.24
C TYR A 414 -35.96 22.25 -15.04
N GLY A 415 -35.54 21.22 -14.33
CA GLY A 415 -35.28 19.90 -14.86
C GLY A 415 -36.57 19.12 -15.13
N SER A 416 -36.41 17.95 -15.75
CA SER A 416 -37.52 17.02 -16.00
C SER A 416 -38.22 16.51 -14.74
N ASP A 417 -37.49 16.53 -13.63
CA ASP A 417 -37.88 16.28 -12.25
C ASP A 417 -38.59 17.47 -11.58
N LEU A 418 -38.78 18.58 -12.31
CA LEU A 418 -39.37 19.83 -11.80
C LEU A 418 -38.56 20.48 -10.68
N LEU A 419 -37.30 20.09 -10.51
CA LEU A 419 -36.38 20.74 -9.59
C LEU A 419 -35.54 21.80 -10.31
N PRO A 420 -35.11 22.87 -9.61
CA PRO A 420 -34.24 23.86 -10.20
C PRO A 420 -32.89 23.25 -10.62
N LEU A 421 -32.42 23.61 -11.81
CA LEU A 421 -31.11 23.21 -12.32
C LEU A 421 -30.05 24.24 -11.96
N ASP A 422 -29.30 23.96 -10.91
CA ASP A 422 -28.11 24.76 -10.60
C ASP A 422 -26.94 24.37 -11.51
N ASP A 423 -26.11 25.36 -11.86
CA ASP A 423 -24.83 25.18 -12.56
C ASP A 423 -24.98 24.62 -13.99
N TYR A 424 -26.12 24.89 -14.64
CA TYR A 424 -26.34 24.59 -16.05
C TYR A 424 -25.38 25.42 -16.93
N ARG A 425 -24.72 24.77 -17.91
CA ARG A 425 -23.62 25.34 -18.70
C ARG A 425 -23.90 25.41 -20.20
N GLU A 426 -25.11 25.04 -20.62
CA GLU A 426 -25.51 25.15 -22.02
C GLU A 426 -26.23 26.48 -22.25
N SER A 427 -26.12 27.03 -23.47
CA SER A 427 -26.72 28.30 -23.81
C SER A 427 -28.24 28.21 -23.78
N VAL A 428 -28.88 29.13 -23.07
CA VAL A 428 -30.34 29.31 -23.08
C VAL A 428 -30.65 30.59 -23.84
N SER A 429 -31.42 30.50 -24.92
CA SER A 429 -31.94 31.68 -25.62
C SER A 429 -33.32 32.02 -25.06
N VAL A 430 -33.53 33.29 -24.71
CA VAL A 430 -34.78 33.81 -24.17
C VAL A 430 -35.28 34.91 -25.08
N LYS A 431 -36.55 34.79 -25.51
CA LYS A 431 -37.25 35.90 -26.18
C LYS A 431 -37.89 36.79 -25.12
N VAL A 432 -37.42 38.02 -25.03
CA VAL A 432 -38.02 39.07 -24.20
C VAL A 432 -38.77 40.02 -25.12
N GLY A 433 -40.10 40.00 -25.03
CA GLY A 433 -40.94 41.02 -25.64
C GLY A 433 -41.10 42.18 -24.66
N VAL A 434 -40.75 43.38 -25.08
CA VAL A 434 -41.12 44.61 -24.37
C VAL A 434 -42.27 45.22 -25.15
N ASN A 435 -43.49 45.09 -24.63
CA ASN A 435 -44.62 45.87 -25.11
C ASN A 435 -44.44 47.28 -24.55
N ILE A 436 -44.03 48.21 -25.39
CA ILE A 436 -43.86 49.60 -24.98
C ILE A 436 -45.19 50.30 -25.26
N PHE A 437 -45.65 51.03 -24.25
CA PHE A 437 -47.03 51.44 -23.99
C PHE A 437 -47.84 52.02 -25.16
N GLU A 438 -49.16 51.78 -25.09
CA GLU A 438 -50.22 52.56 -25.75
C GLU A 438 -50.14 54.02 -25.30
N GLU A 439 -49.81 54.93 -26.21
CA GLU A 439 -49.99 56.35 -25.96
C GLU A 439 -51.29 56.80 -26.64
N ASP A 440 -52.24 57.29 -25.84
CA ASP A 440 -53.48 57.93 -26.32
C ASP A 440 -53.12 59.32 -26.85
N LEU A 441 -52.57 59.40 -28.06
CA LEU A 441 -52.26 60.66 -28.72
C LEU A 441 -53.50 61.18 -29.45
N GLU A 442 -53.98 62.37 -29.06
CA GLU A 442 -55.02 63.10 -29.82
C GLU A 442 -54.50 63.42 -31.24
N LEU A 443 -55.32 63.11 -32.26
CA LEU A 443 -54.97 63.36 -33.66
C LEU A 443 -55.07 64.84 -34.01
N ASP A 444 -54.11 65.33 -34.79
CA ASP A 444 -54.25 66.60 -35.51
C ASP A 444 -55.05 66.33 -36.80
N CYS A 445 -56.34 66.64 -36.77
CA CYS A 445 -57.26 66.45 -37.90
C CYS A 445 -57.50 67.76 -38.67
N THR A 446 -57.43 67.68 -40.00
CA THR A 446 -57.83 68.75 -40.94
C THR A 446 -58.92 68.25 -41.89
N LEU A 447 -59.53 69.16 -42.68
CA LEU A 447 -60.51 68.81 -43.72
C LEU A 447 -59.97 67.84 -44.80
N SER A 448 -58.65 67.67 -44.88
CA SER A 448 -57.96 66.79 -45.83
C SER A 448 -57.55 65.42 -45.25
N GLY A 449 -57.80 65.16 -43.96
CA GLY A 449 -57.43 63.92 -43.28
C GLY A 449 -56.86 64.15 -41.88
N CYS A 450 -56.64 63.06 -41.15
CA CYS A 450 -56.02 63.07 -39.83
C CYS A 450 -54.62 62.49 -39.91
N ALA A 451 -53.68 63.09 -39.19
CA ALA A 451 -52.31 62.59 -39.07
C ALA A 451 -51.89 62.51 -37.61
N MET A 452 -51.01 61.56 -37.32
CA MET A 452 -50.37 61.46 -36.02
C MET A 452 -48.91 61.05 -36.19
N THR A 453 -48.06 61.56 -35.30
CA THR A 453 -46.64 61.22 -35.27
C THR A 453 -46.30 60.65 -33.90
N LEU A 454 -45.81 59.42 -33.86
CA LEU A 454 -45.27 58.78 -32.65
C LEU A 454 -43.74 58.82 -32.72
N ARG A 455 -43.10 59.42 -31.71
CA ARG A 455 -41.65 59.48 -31.57
C ARG A 455 -41.20 58.98 -30.22
N TYR A 456 -40.38 57.95 -30.21
CA TYR A 456 -39.85 57.38 -28.97
C TYR A 456 -38.45 56.80 -29.17
N ARG A 457 -37.73 56.69 -28.06
CA ARG A 457 -36.38 56.14 -28.01
C ARG A 457 -36.36 54.96 -27.05
N ASN A 458 -35.93 53.80 -27.53
CA ASN A 458 -35.80 52.58 -26.72
C ASN A 458 -34.35 52.24 -26.50
N PHE A 459 -33.99 51.89 -25.27
CA PHE A 459 -32.66 51.41 -24.93
C PHE A 459 -32.65 49.88 -24.85
N TYR A 460 -31.59 49.26 -25.34
CA TYR A 460 -31.40 47.81 -25.27
C TYR A 460 -30.49 47.44 -24.10
N SER A 461 -30.79 46.30 -23.46
CA SER A 461 -29.89 45.62 -22.51
C SER A 461 -28.63 45.14 -23.25
N PRO A 462 -27.54 44.71 -22.57
CA PRO A 462 -26.18 44.77 -23.12
C PRO A 462 -26.05 44.01 -24.46
N LEU A 463 -25.48 44.73 -25.43
CA LEU A 463 -25.46 44.41 -26.87
C LEU A 463 -24.79 43.07 -27.23
N ASP A 464 -23.90 42.58 -26.36
CA ASP A 464 -23.18 41.33 -26.52
C ASP A 464 -24.09 40.09 -26.40
N LYS A 465 -25.30 40.26 -25.86
CA LYS A 465 -26.27 39.17 -25.68
C LYS A 465 -27.42 39.18 -26.68
N LEU A 466 -27.61 40.21 -27.51
CA LEU A 466 -28.73 40.30 -28.45
C LEU A 466 -28.50 39.43 -29.70
N GLU A 467 -29.31 38.38 -29.89
CA GLU A 467 -29.25 37.49 -31.07
C GLU A 467 -30.09 38.04 -32.24
N SER A 468 -31.29 38.57 -31.94
CA SER A 468 -32.18 39.16 -32.96
C SER A 468 -33.16 40.15 -32.34
N ALA A 469 -33.52 41.20 -33.06
CA ALA A 469 -34.56 42.17 -32.66
C ALA A 469 -35.59 42.39 -33.78
N PHE A 470 -36.86 42.50 -33.39
CA PHE A 470 -37.99 42.71 -34.29
C PHE A 470 -38.91 43.83 -33.78
N VAL A 471 -39.47 44.62 -34.69
CA VAL A 471 -40.47 45.65 -34.41
C VAL A 471 -41.79 45.27 -35.05
N ASP A 472 -42.85 45.35 -34.26
CA ASP A 472 -44.24 45.27 -34.70
C ASP A 472 -44.92 46.62 -34.43
N ILE A 473 -45.79 47.03 -35.36
CA ILE A 473 -46.59 48.25 -35.27
C ILE A 473 -48.02 47.91 -35.65
N ASP A 474 -48.90 48.08 -34.68
CA ASP A 474 -50.34 47.95 -34.83
C ASP A 474 -51.00 49.31 -34.57
N ILE A 475 -52.05 49.61 -35.33
CA ILE A 475 -52.92 50.76 -35.11
C ILE A 475 -54.26 50.23 -34.63
N LEU A 476 -54.68 50.67 -33.45
CA LEU A 476 -55.92 50.27 -32.78
C LEU A 476 -56.95 51.39 -32.90
N GLY A 477 -58.21 51.04 -33.15
CA GLY A 477 -59.30 52.01 -33.16
C GLY A 477 -60.70 51.38 -33.17
N ALA A 478 -61.73 52.17 -32.89
CA ALA A 478 -63.13 51.71 -32.92
C ALA A 478 -63.71 51.84 -34.34
N ASP A 479 -64.12 50.72 -34.94
CA ASP A 479 -64.84 50.60 -36.23
C ASP A 479 -64.38 51.52 -37.39
N PHE A 480 -63.49 51.01 -38.26
CA PHE A 480 -63.06 51.70 -39.47
C PHE A 480 -63.35 50.89 -40.74
N THR A 481 -64.04 51.50 -41.72
CA THR A 481 -64.23 51.01 -43.09
C THR A 481 -63.23 51.62 -44.10
N TYR A 482 -62.12 52.19 -43.63
CA TYR A 482 -61.19 52.99 -44.46
C TYR A 482 -59.73 52.51 -44.34
N ASP A 483 -58.94 52.76 -45.38
CA ASP A 483 -57.52 52.41 -45.45
C ASP A 483 -56.66 53.41 -44.64
N GLY A 484 -55.83 52.90 -43.72
CA GLY A 484 -54.79 53.68 -43.04
C GLY A 484 -53.43 53.45 -43.70
N ASN A 485 -52.67 54.53 -43.93
CA ASN A 485 -51.35 54.47 -44.54
C ASN A 485 -50.26 54.92 -43.55
N ILE A 486 -49.12 54.24 -43.59
CA ILE A 486 -47.88 54.74 -43.01
C ILE A 486 -47.21 55.63 -44.05
N ASP A 487 -47.16 56.94 -43.79
CA ASP A 487 -46.51 57.90 -44.69
C ASP A 487 -45.01 57.97 -44.45
N ARG A 488 -44.59 57.76 -43.20
CA ARG A 488 -43.19 57.82 -42.78
C ARG A 488 -42.97 56.81 -41.66
N PHE A 489 -41.91 56.02 -41.79
CA PHE A 489 -41.50 55.11 -40.76
C PHE A 489 -39.98 55.06 -40.75
N GLU A 490 -39.40 55.78 -39.80
CA GLU A 490 -37.97 55.88 -39.64
C GLU A 490 -37.51 55.17 -38.37
N ILE A 491 -36.41 54.43 -38.49
CA ILE A 491 -35.69 53.85 -37.36
C ILE A 491 -34.26 54.36 -37.42
N ASN A 492 -33.80 55.04 -36.38
CA ASN A 492 -32.51 55.73 -36.31
C ASN A 492 -32.24 56.64 -37.53
N GLY A 493 -33.30 57.25 -38.08
CA GLY A 493 -33.24 58.14 -39.25
C GLY A 493 -33.15 57.43 -40.60
N ILE A 494 -33.19 56.10 -40.63
CA ILE A 494 -33.32 55.32 -41.86
C ILE A 494 -34.79 55.12 -42.16
N ASP A 495 -35.25 55.52 -43.35
CA ASP A 495 -36.63 55.38 -43.80
C ASP A 495 -36.92 53.96 -44.31
N PHE A 496 -37.81 53.26 -43.61
CA PHE A 496 -38.24 51.90 -43.92
C PHE A 496 -39.48 51.85 -44.83
N VAL A 497 -40.09 52.98 -45.18
CA VAL A 497 -41.26 53.03 -46.11
C VAL A 497 -40.89 52.46 -47.47
N GLN A 498 -39.65 52.66 -47.93
CA GLN A 498 -39.18 52.09 -49.19
C GLN A 498 -38.85 50.59 -49.10
N GLN A 499 -38.46 50.05 -47.95
CA GLN A 499 -38.24 48.61 -47.80
C GLN A 499 -39.56 47.83 -47.66
N LEU A 500 -40.63 48.48 -47.22
CA LEU A 500 -42.00 47.94 -47.22
C LEU A 500 -42.60 47.83 -48.64
N THR A 501 -41.89 48.27 -49.69
CA THR A 501 -42.42 48.37 -51.07
C THR A 501 -42.62 47.03 -51.79
N SER A 502 -41.99 45.93 -51.36
CA SER A 502 -42.09 44.64 -52.06
C SER A 502 -43.42 43.91 -51.84
N LEU A 503 -44.26 44.41 -50.94
CA LEU A 503 -45.57 43.88 -50.59
C LEU A 503 -46.50 45.08 -50.41
N GLU A 504 -47.23 45.50 -51.45
CA GLU A 504 -48.16 46.65 -51.42
C GLU A 504 -49.11 46.62 -50.20
N SER A 505 -49.40 45.42 -49.70
CA SER A 505 -50.23 45.16 -48.52
C SER A 505 -49.59 45.43 -47.15
N ARG A 506 -48.32 45.89 -47.07
CA ARG A 506 -47.66 46.30 -45.81
C ARG A 506 -47.48 47.82 -45.68
N ARG A 507 -47.64 48.56 -46.79
CA ARG A 507 -47.77 50.04 -46.76
C ARG A 507 -49.16 50.47 -46.31
N VAL A 508 -50.15 49.64 -46.64
CA VAL A 508 -51.54 49.73 -46.18
C VAL A 508 -51.68 48.84 -44.96
N CYS A 509 -52.13 49.39 -43.83
CA CYS A 509 -52.35 48.57 -42.64
C CYS A 509 -53.52 47.61 -42.91
N LEU A 510 -53.33 46.30 -42.68
CA LEU A 510 -54.36 45.30 -42.97
C LEU A 510 -55.19 44.98 -41.73
N PRO A 511 -56.53 44.84 -41.86
CA PRO A 511 -57.38 44.55 -40.72
C PRO A 511 -57.08 43.16 -40.17
N ARG A 512 -56.66 43.07 -38.91
CA ARG A 512 -56.57 41.82 -38.15
C ARG A 512 -57.72 41.81 -37.15
N LYS A 513 -58.76 41.03 -37.48
CA LYS A 513 -59.79 40.42 -36.61
C LYS A 513 -60.24 41.19 -35.33
N ILE A 514 -61.55 41.41 -35.19
CA ILE A 514 -62.23 42.03 -34.03
C ILE A 514 -61.97 41.22 -32.74
N VAL A 515 -61.37 41.87 -31.74
CA VAL A 515 -61.33 41.37 -30.35
C VAL A 515 -61.74 42.54 -29.46
N ASP A 516 -62.80 42.36 -28.66
CA ASP A 516 -63.28 43.30 -27.64
C ASP A 516 -63.53 44.74 -28.10
N CYS A 517 -64.57 44.97 -28.93
CA CYS A 517 -65.04 46.28 -29.40
C CYS A 517 -64.03 47.17 -30.15
N PHE A 518 -62.79 46.74 -30.36
CA PHE A 518 -61.78 47.44 -31.15
C PHE A 518 -61.42 46.64 -32.41
N SER A 519 -61.23 47.35 -33.52
CA SER A 519 -60.59 46.83 -34.72
C SER A 519 -59.15 47.30 -34.72
N TYR A 520 -58.20 46.42 -35.05
CA TYR A 520 -56.82 46.84 -35.24
C TYR A 520 -56.30 46.48 -36.61
N PHE A 521 -55.46 47.35 -37.14
CA PHE A 521 -54.72 47.11 -38.34
C PHE A 521 -53.27 46.80 -37.98
N SER A 522 -52.74 45.72 -38.53
CA SER A 522 -51.33 45.41 -38.41
C SER A 522 -50.62 46.02 -39.61
N CYS A 523 -49.77 47.01 -39.34
CA CYS A 523 -49.08 47.76 -40.40
C CYS A 523 -47.70 47.17 -40.64
N VAL A 524 -46.97 46.87 -39.55
CA VAL A 524 -45.66 46.25 -39.60
C VAL A 524 -45.68 45.05 -38.67
N HIS A 525 -45.32 43.89 -39.21
CA HIS A 525 -45.24 42.66 -38.45
C HIS A 525 -43.88 42.00 -38.69
N GLU A 526 -43.16 41.76 -37.60
CA GLU A 526 -41.84 41.17 -37.52
C GLU A 526 -40.79 41.86 -38.41
N LEU A 527 -40.70 43.20 -38.39
CA LEU A 527 -39.60 43.88 -39.07
C LEU A 527 -38.29 43.63 -38.32
N ASN A 528 -37.35 42.93 -38.96
CA ASN A 528 -36.04 42.66 -38.38
C ASN A 528 -35.20 43.95 -38.31
N VAL A 529 -34.88 44.38 -37.09
CA VAL A 529 -34.09 45.59 -36.78
C VAL A 529 -32.80 45.25 -36.06
N THR A 530 -32.36 43.99 -36.12
CA THR A 530 -31.24 43.47 -35.33
C THR A 530 -29.95 44.27 -35.50
N GLU A 531 -29.61 44.67 -36.73
CA GLU A 531 -28.37 45.42 -36.99
C GLU A 531 -28.43 46.86 -36.45
N LEU A 532 -29.61 47.49 -36.48
CA LEU A 532 -29.83 48.84 -35.98
C LEU A 532 -29.85 48.88 -34.45
N ALA A 533 -30.40 47.85 -33.82
CA ALA A 533 -30.47 47.71 -32.38
C ALA A 533 -29.09 47.54 -31.73
N LYS A 534 -28.05 47.19 -32.50
CA LYS A 534 -26.66 47.07 -32.01
C LYS A 534 -26.03 48.40 -31.58
N GLU A 535 -26.68 49.54 -31.83
CA GLU A 535 -26.19 50.87 -31.42
C GLU A 535 -26.71 51.33 -30.04
N ASN A 536 -27.17 50.39 -29.19
CA ASN A 536 -27.69 50.59 -27.82
C ASN A 536 -29.05 51.29 -27.72
N TYR A 537 -29.54 51.93 -28.78
CA TYR A 537 -30.89 52.48 -28.81
C TYR A 537 -31.52 52.42 -30.20
N LEU A 538 -32.85 52.36 -30.23
CA LEU A 538 -33.65 52.62 -31.43
C LEU A 538 -34.50 53.87 -31.21
N PHE A 539 -34.30 54.85 -32.07
CA PHE A 539 -35.19 56.00 -32.22
C PHE A 539 -36.18 55.70 -33.33
N ILE A 540 -37.46 55.60 -32.97
CA ILE A 540 -38.52 55.25 -33.90
C ILE A 540 -39.42 56.47 -34.09
N ASP A 541 -39.61 56.87 -35.35
CA ASP A 541 -40.48 57.96 -35.78
C ASP A 541 -41.49 57.40 -36.78
N ILE A 542 -42.76 57.35 -36.39
CA ILE A 542 -43.85 56.81 -37.20
C ILE A 542 -44.83 57.95 -37.46
N HIS A 543 -45.05 58.27 -38.74
CA HIS A 543 -46.12 59.13 -39.19
C HIS A 543 -47.18 58.30 -39.90
N VAL A 544 -48.40 58.37 -39.39
CA VAL A 544 -49.57 57.73 -39.99
C VAL A 544 -50.53 58.80 -40.45
N SER A 545 -51.06 58.66 -41.66
CA SER A 545 -52.22 59.41 -42.12
C SER A 545 -53.41 58.49 -42.40
N ILE A 546 -54.59 59.03 -42.13
CA ILE A 546 -55.86 58.38 -42.45
C ILE A 546 -56.70 59.37 -43.23
N THR A 547 -57.17 58.93 -44.39
CA THR A 547 -58.14 59.67 -45.19
C THR A 547 -59.52 59.52 -44.55
N SER A 548 -59.85 60.39 -43.60
CA SER A 548 -61.23 60.53 -43.07
C SER A 548 -61.93 61.73 -43.69
N PRO A 549 -63.17 61.58 -44.19
CA PRO A 549 -64.01 62.72 -44.57
C PRO A 549 -64.77 63.34 -43.38
N SER A 550 -64.64 62.83 -42.14
CA SER A 550 -65.42 63.28 -40.97
C SER A 550 -64.53 63.63 -39.77
N PRO A 551 -64.65 64.84 -39.18
CA PRO A 551 -64.00 65.20 -37.94
C PRO A 551 -64.85 64.71 -36.75
N CYS A 552 -64.69 63.44 -36.35
CA CYS A 552 -65.21 62.97 -35.06
C CYS A 552 -64.22 62.04 -34.32
N GLU A 553 -64.29 62.20 -33.00
CA GLU A 553 -63.56 61.61 -31.89
C GLU A 553 -63.52 60.07 -31.87
N ILE A 554 -62.60 59.46 -32.62
CA ILE A 554 -62.23 58.07 -32.34
C ILE A 554 -60.80 58.10 -31.79
N PRO A 555 -60.56 57.63 -30.56
CA PRO A 555 -59.19 57.50 -30.05
C PRO A 555 -58.49 56.44 -30.89
N LEU A 556 -57.57 56.88 -31.75
CA LEU A 556 -56.62 56.00 -32.41
C LEU A 556 -55.44 55.82 -31.47
N LYS A 557 -55.09 54.56 -31.24
CA LYS A 557 -53.88 54.23 -30.49
C LYS A 557 -52.89 53.59 -31.44
N ILE A 558 -51.66 54.07 -31.42
CA ILE A 558 -50.56 53.32 -32.03
C ILE A 558 -49.96 52.45 -30.94
N ARG A 559 -49.90 51.15 -31.20
CA ARG A 559 -49.14 50.20 -30.40
C ARG A 559 -47.90 49.80 -31.18
N SER A 560 -46.73 50.09 -30.64
CA SER A 560 -45.50 49.47 -31.13
C SER A 560 -44.98 48.46 -30.12
N SER A 561 -44.77 47.24 -30.60
CA SER A 561 -44.19 46.16 -29.81
C SER A 561 -42.76 45.90 -30.30
N LEU A 562 -41.83 45.77 -29.36
CA LEU A 562 -40.44 45.52 -29.67
C LEU A 562 -39.99 44.21 -29.02
N TYR A 563 -39.50 43.29 -29.84
CA TYR A 563 -39.08 41.96 -29.41
C TYR A 563 -37.57 41.83 -29.54
N GLY A 564 -36.91 41.38 -28.47
CA GLY A 564 -35.50 41.01 -28.48
C GLY A 564 -35.32 39.54 -28.09
N SER A 565 -34.55 38.79 -28.88
CA SER A 565 -34.06 37.45 -28.48
C SER A 565 -32.64 37.61 -27.95
N TYR A 566 -32.40 37.12 -26.74
CA TYR A 566 -31.12 37.24 -26.06
C TYR A 566 -30.54 35.87 -25.74
N ARG A 567 -29.23 35.72 -25.93
CA ARG A 567 -28.45 34.56 -25.48
C ARG A 567 -27.94 34.83 -24.06
N LEU A 568 -28.35 34.02 -23.10
CA LEU A 568 -27.96 34.22 -21.70
C LEU A 568 -26.65 33.52 -21.34
#